data_AF-A0A928JBB0-F1
#
_entry.id   AF-A0A928JBB0-F1
#
_cell.length_a   1.000
_cell.length_b   1.000
_cell.length_c   1.000
_cell.angle_alpha   90.00
_cell.angle_beta   90.00
_cell.angle_gamma   90.00
#
_symmetry.space_group_name_H-M   'P 1'
#
loop_
_entity.id
_entity.type
_entity.pdbx_description
1 polymer ?
#
loop_
_entity_poly.entity_id
_entity_poly.type
_entity_poly.pdbx_seq_one_letter_code
_entity_poly.pdbx_strand_id
1 'polypeptide(L)'
;MKERILYHACRRQVYHTATPYIILRQRYIIEKRNFYDIISLKEGACMSENSCYTYFRITGNFDPDLITERLGLVPEKYWKIGDKRRNGTLYDFASWEIGRCEQYDVLVENQMHTTIAPLLDKIDTLNEIKNEFDVDYTLEIVPTVYTSNSSPCLAPSLKVIDFCHATRTEIDIDLYVMDQE
;
A
#
# COMPACT_ATOMS: atom_id res chain seq x y z
N MET A 1 44.50 -1.68 21.43
CA MET A 1 43.77 -2.86 21.96
C MET A 1 42.69 -3.19 20.94
N LYS A 2 42.83 -4.29 20.18
CA LYS A 2 41.94 -4.69 19.09
C LYS A 2 41.02 -5.78 19.62
N GLU A 3 39.72 -5.51 19.75
CA GLU A 3 38.75 -6.58 20.02
C GLU A 3 38.29 -7.21 18.71
N ARG A 4 38.53 -8.53 18.62
CA ARG A 4 37.99 -9.44 17.62
C ARG A 4 36.59 -9.84 18.07
N ILE A 5 35.58 -9.58 17.24
CA ILE A 5 34.29 -10.26 17.39
C ILE A 5 34.28 -11.46 16.44
N LEU A 6 34.11 -12.65 17.02
CA LEU A 6 34.02 -13.93 16.32
C LEU A 6 32.72 -13.98 15.49
N TYR A 7 32.86 -14.37 14.23
CA TYR A 7 31.76 -14.89 13.43
C TYR A 7 31.39 -16.30 13.91
N HIS A 8 30.15 -16.52 14.29
CA HIS A 8 29.57 -17.85 14.37
C HIS A 8 28.77 -18.15 13.11
N ALA A 9 29.39 -18.95 12.23
CA ALA A 9 28.69 -19.69 11.19
C ALA A 9 27.94 -20.85 11.84
N CYS A 10 26.60 -20.88 11.75
CA CYS A 10 25.82 -22.05 12.15
C CYS A 10 25.29 -22.78 10.90
N ARG A 11 25.58 -24.08 10.87
CA ARG A 11 25.39 -25.04 9.78
C ARG A 11 23.93 -25.30 9.45
N ARG A 12 23.71 -25.66 8.18
CA ARG A 12 22.52 -26.33 7.63
C ARG A 12 22.15 -27.56 8.47
N GLN A 13 20.86 -27.69 8.78
CA GLN A 13 20.21 -29.00 8.92
C GLN A 13 19.01 -29.00 7.99
N VAL A 14 19.06 -29.92 7.01
CA VAL A 14 18.00 -30.18 6.06
C VAL A 14 17.02 -31.13 6.76
N TYR A 15 15.77 -30.69 6.93
CA TYR A 15 14.66 -31.58 7.25
C TYR A 15 13.75 -31.62 6.03
N HIS A 16 13.67 -32.80 5.41
CA HIS A 16 12.66 -33.14 4.40
C HIS A 16 11.37 -33.49 5.13
N THR A 17 10.32 -32.68 4.99
CA THR A 17 8.90 -33.11 4.92
C THR A 17 8.05 -31.97 4.36
N ALA A 18 7.01 -32.34 3.62
CA ALA A 18 6.26 -31.53 2.67
C ALA A 18 5.28 -30.50 3.27
N THR A 19 5.38 -29.24 2.83
CA THR A 19 4.31 -28.25 2.54
C THR A 19 4.98 -26.91 2.17
N PRO A 20 4.62 -26.20 1.09
CA PRO A 20 5.29 -24.95 0.74
C PRO A 20 4.60 -23.78 1.46
N TYR A 21 4.99 -23.52 2.71
CA TYR A 21 4.80 -22.20 3.29
C TYR A 21 6.01 -21.35 2.88
N ILE A 22 5.78 -20.37 2.02
CA ILE A 22 6.74 -19.31 1.75
C ILE A 22 6.82 -18.44 3.01
N ILE A 23 7.81 -18.69 3.86
CA ILE A 23 8.15 -17.79 4.97
C ILE A 23 9.04 -16.68 4.40
N LEU A 24 8.45 -15.56 3.98
CA LEU A 24 9.19 -14.33 3.74
C LEU A 24 9.52 -13.69 5.10
N ARG A 25 10.67 -14.05 5.68
CA ARG A 25 11.25 -13.28 6.78
C ARG A 25 12.05 -12.13 6.21
N GLN A 26 11.46 -10.94 6.12
CA GLN A 26 12.23 -9.70 6.00
C GLN A 26 12.97 -9.48 7.33
N ARG A 27 14.30 -9.44 7.29
CA ARG A 27 15.13 -9.05 8.45
C ARG A 27 15.16 -7.53 8.50
N TYR A 28 14.56 -6.96 9.54
CA TYR A 28 14.84 -5.58 9.92
C TYR A 28 16.22 -5.49 10.57
N ILE A 29 17.09 -4.65 10.03
CA ILE A 29 18.28 -4.16 10.74
C ILE A 29 17.93 -2.73 11.15
N ILE A 30 17.52 -2.55 12.40
CA ILE A 30 17.47 -1.23 13.01
C ILE A 30 18.90 -0.94 13.50
N GLU A 31 19.67 -0.20 12.71
CA GLU A 31 20.93 0.35 13.18
C GLU A 31 20.63 1.35 14.31
N LYS A 32 21.04 1.01 15.54
CA LYS A 32 21.04 1.95 16.66
C LYS A 32 22.03 3.07 16.35
N ARG A 33 21.56 4.20 15.81
CA ARG A 33 22.36 5.43 15.79
C ARG A 33 22.49 5.98 17.22
N ASN A 34 23.69 6.42 17.57
CA ASN A 34 24.02 6.93 18.90
C ASN A 34 23.25 8.22 19.19
N PHE A 35 22.74 8.33 20.41
CA PHE A 35 21.94 9.46 20.90
C PHE A 35 22.69 10.83 20.83
N TYR A 36 24.02 10.81 20.64
CA TYR A 36 24.87 12.00 20.57
C TYR A 36 25.03 12.60 19.17
N ASP A 37 24.70 11.87 18.10
CA ASP A 37 24.75 12.42 16.72
C ASP A 37 23.54 13.33 16.41
N ILE A 38 22.50 13.30 17.26
CA ILE A 38 21.23 14.03 17.08
C ILE A 38 21.36 15.53 17.41
N ILE A 39 22.42 15.95 18.13
CA ILE A 39 22.49 17.31 18.68
C ILE A 39 23.33 18.27 17.80
N SER A 40 24.09 17.77 16.81
CA SER A 40 25.00 18.62 16.01
C SER A 40 24.50 19.01 14.61
N LEU A 41 23.26 18.67 14.23
CA LEU A 41 22.68 19.07 12.95
C LEU A 41 21.49 20.01 13.17
N LYS A 42 21.77 21.22 13.64
CA LYS A 42 20.88 22.35 13.40
C LYS A 42 21.58 23.29 12.44
N GLU A 43 21.06 23.36 11.22
CA GLU A 43 20.72 24.60 10.49
C GLU A 43 20.42 24.28 9.00
N GLY A 44 19.15 24.36 8.61
CA GLY A 44 18.78 24.86 7.28
C GLY A 44 18.41 23.90 6.15
N ALA A 45 18.29 22.58 6.33
CA ALA A 45 17.71 21.70 5.31
C ALA A 45 16.31 21.23 5.76
N CYS A 46 15.28 21.61 5.02
CA CYS A 46 13.99 20.90 5.09
C CYS A 46 14.24 19.51 4.51
N MET A 47 14.63 18.54 5.34
CA MET A 47 14.76 17.16 4.89
C MET A 47 13.41 16.73 4.34
N SER A 48 13.35 16.44 3.04
CA SER A 48 12.15 15.91 2.44
C SER A 48 11.83 14.57 3.12
N GLU A 49 10.62 14.45 3.67
CA GLU A 49 10.20 13.27 4.42
C GLU A 49 9.51 12.27 3.49
N ASN A 50 9.68 10.99 3.79
CA ASN A 50 8.93 9.96 3.07
C ASN A 50 7.43 10.18 3.28
N SER A 51 6.65 9.85 2.25
CA SER A 51 5.20 9.85 2.34
C SER A 51 4.64 8.62 1.67
N CYS A 52 3.41 8.28 1.99
CA CYS A 52 2.66 7.25 1.31
C CYS A 52 1.19 7.62 1.40
N TYR A 53 0.44 7.36 0.35
CA TYR A 53 -1.01 7.31 0.44
C TYR A 53 -1.55 6.02 -0.13
N THR A 54 -2.65 5.55 0.44
CA THR A 54 -3.36 4.35 -0.02
C THR A 54 -4.80 4.67 -0.31
N TYR A 55 -5.42 3.96 -1.26
CA TYR A 55 -6.85 4.08 -1.56
C TYR A 55 -7.35 2.82 -2.27
N PHE A 56 -8.64 2.55 -2.19
CA PHE A 56 -9.29 1.47 -2.93
C PHE A 56 -9.97 2.05 -4.16
N ARG A 57 -9.77 1.43 -5.32
CA ARG A 57 -10.32 1.88 -6.61
C ARG A 57 -11.09 0.77 -7.28
N ILE A 58 -12.24 1.13 -7.85
CA ILE A 58 -13.02 0.31 -8.77
C ILE A 58 -12.93 0.94 -10.16
N THR A 59 -12.57 0.17 -11.18
CA THR A 59 -12.54 0.63 -12.58
C THR A 59 -13.26 -0.34 -13.50
N GLY A 60 -13.85 0.19 -14.58
CA GLY A 60 -14.55 -0.62 -15.58
C GLY A 60 -15.64 0.15 -16.31
N ASN A 61 -16.61 -0.58 -16.84
CA ASN A 61 -17.78 -0.01 -17.51
C ASN A 61 -19.02 -0.12 -16.62
N PHE A 62 -19.25 0.91 -15.80
CA PHE A 62 -20.35 0.97 -14.84
C PHE A 62 -20.81 2.41 -14.60
N ASP A 63 -21.96 2.59 -13.94
CA ASP A 63 -22.38 3.90 -13.41
C ASP A 63 -21.92 4.04 -11.94
N PRO A 64 -21.04 5.01 -11.62
CA PRO A 64 -20.59 5.27 -10.24
C PRO A 64 -21.72 5.48 -9.22
N ASP A 65 -22.88 5.99 -9.65
CA ASP A 65 -24.03 6.19 -8.76
C ASP A 65 -24.61 4.85 -8.29
N LEU A 66 -24.61 3.83 -9.16
CA LEU A 66 -25.07 2.49 -8.82
C LEU A 66 -24.12 1.80 -7.83
N ILE A 67 -22.82 2.00 -7.99
CA ILE A 67 -21.81 1.49 -7.04
C ILE A 67 -22.01 2.13 -5.65
N THR A 68 -22.23 3.45 -5.63
CA THR A 68 -22.54 4.22 -4.42
C THR A 68 -23.78 3.66 -3.71
N GLU A 69 -24.86 3.41 -4.47
CA GLU A 69 -26.10 2.82 -3.94
C GLU A 69 -25.87 1.42 -3.36
N ARG A 70 -25.22 0.52 -4.12
CA ARG A 70 -25.02 -0.88 -3.72
C ARG A 70 -24.14 -1.00 -2.49
N LEU A 71 -23.06 -0.25 -2.42
CA LEU A 71 -22.14 -0.28 -1.27
C LEU A 71 -22.69 0.51 -0.07
N GLY A 72 -23.61 1.45 -0.29
CA GLY A 72 -24.06 2.39 0.75
C GLY A 72 -22.93 3.31 1.23
N LEU A 73 -21.97 3.61 0.35
CA LEU A 73 -20.77 4.39 0.62
C LEU A 73 -20.68 5.54 -0.37
N VAL A 74 -20.14 6.69 0.07
CA VAL A 74 -19.90 7.85 -0.80
C VAL A 74 -18.44 7.84 -1.26
N PRO A 75 -18.16 7.86 -2.58
CA PRO A 75 -16.78 7.94 -3.06
C PRO A 75 -16.15 9.27 -2.70
N GLU A 76 -14.84 9.26 -2.47
CA GLU A 76 -14.05 10.48 -2.32
C GLU A 76 -13.71 11.08 -3.68
N LYS A 77 -13.59 10.24 -4.71
CA LYS A 77 -13.33 10.63 -6.09
C LYS A 77 -13.96 9.62 -7.05
N TYR A 78 -14.51 10.12 -8.14
CA TYR A 78 -15.07 9.28 -9.20
C TYR A 78 -15.10 10.04 -10.53
N TRP A 79 -15.30 9.31 -11.62
CA TRP A 79 -15.68 9.87 -12.91
C TRP A 79 -16.51 8.86 -13.71
N LYS A 80 -17.32 9.38 -14.62
CA LYS A 80 -18.14 8.59 -15.54
C LYS A 80 -17.47 8.51 -16.91
N ILE A 81 -17.85 7.48 -17.68
CA ILE A 81 -17.50 7.41 -19.10
C ILE A 81 -18.07 8.63 -19.81
N GLY A 82 -17.25 9.30 -20.61
CA GLY A 82 -17.62 10.53 -21.32
C GLY A 82 -17.36 11.82 -20.54
N ASP A 83 -16.97 11.74 -19.26
CA ASP A 83 -16.53 12.94 -18.53
C ASP A 83 -15.24 13.50 -19.13
N LYS A 84 -15.09 14.84 -19.07
CA LYS A 84 -13.90 15.52 -19.60
C LYS A 84 -12.72 15.40 -18.66
N ARG A 85 -11.58 14.96 -19.19
CA ARG A 85 -10.26 15.05 -18.56
C ARG A 85 -9.73 16.49 -18.61
N ARG A 86 -8.71 16.77 -17.78
CA ARG A 86 -8.06 18.10 -17.74
C ARG A 86 -7.45 18.53 -19.08
N ASN A 87 -6.96 17.58 -19.87
CA ASN A 87 -6.40 17.82 -21.21
C ASN A 87 -7.47 17.92 -22.32
N GLY A 88 -8.76 17.85 -21.97
CA GLY A 88 -9.88 17.96 -22.90
C GLY A 88 -10.31 16.65 -23.58
N THR A 89 -9.57 15.55 -23.40
CA THR A 89 -10.05 14.23 -23.86
C THR A 89 -11.14 13.70 -22.93
N LEU A 90 -11.82 12.62 -23.31
CA LEU A 90 -12.86 12.00 -22.49
C LEU A 90 -12.31 10.80 -21.72
N TYR A 91 -12.94 10.47 -20.59
CA TYR A 91 -12.75 9.16 -19.96
C TYR A 91 -13.49 8.08 -20.76
N ASP A 92 -12.80 6.98 -21.00
CA ASP A 92 -13.24 5.78 -21.70
C ASP A 92 -13.63 4.63 -20.74
N PHE A 93 -13.44 4.85 -19.44
CA PHE A 93 -13.86 3.96 -18.35
C PHE A 93 -14.37 4.80 -17.17
N ALA A 94 -15.19 4.19 -16.32
CA ALA A 94 -15.63 4.76 -15.05
C ALA A 94 -14.65 4.40 -13.93
N SER A 95 -14.52 5.29 -12.94
CA SER A 95 -13.72 5.05 -11.73
C SER A 95 -14.49 5.48 -10.49
N TRP A 96 -14.27 4.76 -9.40
CA TRP A 96 -14.85 5.03 -8.10
C TRP A 96 -13.80 4.73 -7.03
N GLU A 97 -13.43 5.73 -6.23
CA GLU A 97 -12.33 5.68 -5.24
C GLU A 97 -12.85 5.96 -3.82
N ILE A 98 -12.35 5.21 -2.84
CA ILE A 98 -12.65 5.42 -1.41
C ILE A 98 -11.47 5.03 -0.51
N GLY A 99 -11.53 5.48 0.75
CA GLY A 99 -10.63 5.02 1.80
C GLY A 99 -9.25 5.63 1.67
N ARG A 100 -9.15 6.84 1.10
CA ARG A 100 -7.88 7.53 0.93
C ARG A 100 -7.25 7.81 2.30
N CYS A 101 -6.07 7.24 2.52
CA CYS A 101 -5.29 7.41 3.74
C CYS A 101 -3.95 8.06 3.42
N GLU A 102 -3.80 9.34 3.71
CA GLU A 102 -2.56 10.11 3.50
C GLU A 102 -1.71 10.24 4.78
N GLN A 103 -2.22 9.77 5.92
CA GLN A 103 -1.50 9.78 7.17
C GLN A 103 -0.40 8.71 7.13
N TYR A 104 0.81 9.15 6.79
CA TYR A 104 1.96 8.27 6.62
C TYR A 104 2.28 7.46 7.89
N ASP A 105 2.53 6.17 7.70
CA ASP A 105 3.11 5.26 8.67
C ASP A 105 4.28 4.51 8.01
N VAL A 106 5.38 4.34 8.74
CA VAL A 106 6.52 3.52 8.28
C VAL A 106 6.11 2.05 8.06
N LEU A 107 5.08 1.58 8.76
CA LEU A 107 4.39 0.32 8.53
C LEU A 107 3.15 0.57 7.67
N VAL A 108 3.31 0.54 6.34
CA VAL A 108 2.24 0.94 5.40
C VAL A 108 1.02 0.04 5.46
N GLU A 109 1.13 -1.17 6.03
CA GLU A 109 -0.03 -2.03 6.34
C GLU A 109 -1.10 -1.32 7.20
N ASN A 110 -0.72 -0.37 8.07
CA ASN A 110 -1.67 0.41 8.86
C ASN A 110 -2.53 1.34 8.00
N GLN A 111 -1.92 1.91 6.95
CA GLN A 111 -2.64 2.71 5.96
C GLN A 111 -3.57 1.80 5.11
N MET A 112 -3.06 0.65 4.65
CA MET A 112 -3.88 -0.35 3.95
C MET A 112 -5.11 -0.77 4.78
N HIS A 113 -4.92 -0.99 6.09
CA HIS A 113 -6.02 -1.31 7.00
C HIS A 113 -7.06 -0.21 7.09
N THR A 114 -6.62 1.04 7.17
CA THR A 114 -7.50 2.21 7.18
C THR A 114 -8.30 2.28 5.87
N THR A 115 -7.65 2.04 4.74
CA THR A 115 -8.28 2.06 3.42
C THR A 115 -9.36 0.99 3.25
N ILE A 116 -9.11 -0.26 3.66
CA ILE A 116 -10.07 -1.36 3.46
C ILE A 116 -11.15 -1.42 4.55
N ALA A 117 -10.97 -0.75 5.69
CA ALA A 117 -11.88 -0.80 6.82
C ALA A 117 -13.37 -0.60 6.45
N PRO A 118 -13.78 0.39 5.63
CA PRO A 118 -15.18 0.59 5.25
C PRO A 118 -15.74 -0.49 4.30
N LEU A 119 -14.89 -1.37 3.78
CA LEU A 119 -15.25 -2.40 2.79
C LEU A 119 -15.32 -3.81 3.38
N LEU A 120 -14.86 -4.00 4.63
CA LEU A 120 -14.74 -5.33 5.24
C LEU A 120 -16.10 -6.04 5.40
N ASP A 121 -17.17 -5.31 5.66
CA ASP A 121 -18.54 -5.85 5.75
C ASP A 121 -19.27 -5.86 4.39
N LYS A 122 -18.60 -5.45 3.30
CA LYS A 122 -19.14 -5.37 1.93
C LYS A 122 -18.57 -6.41 0.98
N ILE A 123 -17.82 -7.40 1.48
CA ILE A 123 -17.15 -8.41 0.63
C ILE A 123 -18.15 -9.12 -0.31
N ASP A 124 -19.31 -9.53 0.20
CA ASP A 124 -20.32 -10.20 -0.63
C ASP A 124 -20.86 -9.26 -1.72
N THR A 125 -21.17 -8.01 -1.37
CA THR A 125 -21.62 -6.99 -2.32
C THR A 125 -20.56 -6.66 -3.37
N LEU A 126 -19.28 -6.59 -2.98
CA LEU A 126 -18.17 -6.41 -3.92
C LEU A 126 -18.09 -7.60 -4.88
N ASN A 127 -18.24 -8.83 -4.39
CA ASN A 127 -18.25 -10.00 -5.27
C ASN A 127 -19.45 -10.00 -6.24
N GLU A 128 -20.62 -9.55 -5.83
CA GLU A 128 -21.76 -9.35 -6.72
C GLU A 128 -21.46 -8.30 -7.81
N ILE A 129 -20.95 -7.13 -7.42
CA ILE A 129 -20.57 -6.05 -8.33
C ILE A 129 -19.53 -6.55 -9.35
N LYS A 130 -18.50 -7.28 -8.88
CA LYS A 130 -17.47 -7.83 -9.76
C LYS A 130 -18.07 -8.78 -10.81
N ASN A 131 -18.97 -9.67 -10.41
CA ASN A 131 -19.59 -10.62 -11.33
C ASN A 131 -20.59 -9.96 -12.30
N GLU A 132 -21.29 -8.92 -11.84
CA GLU A 132 -22.33 -8.24 -12.64
C GLU A 132 -21.73 -7.29 -13.69
N PHE A 133 -20.69 -6.53 -13.31
CA PHE A 133 -20.13 -5.47 -14.14
C PHE A 133 -18.76 -5.79 -14.72
N ASP A 134 -18.16 -6.94 -14.37
CA ASP A 134 -16.80 -7.32 -14.77
C ASP A 134 -15.77 -6.22 -14.45
N VAL A 135 -15.85 -5.68 -13.23
CA VAL A 135 -14.99 -4.57 -12.79
C VAL A 135 -13.67 -5.05 -12.19
N ASP A 136 -12.68 -4.18 -12.26
CA ASP A 136 -11.39 -4.34 -11.62
C ASP A 136 -11.35 -3.60 -10.30
N TYR A 137 -10.75 -4.26 -9.30
CA TYR A 137 -10.50 -3.70 -7.98
C TYR A 137 -9.00 -3.59 -7.76
N THR A 138 -8.56 -2.43 -7.30
CA THR A 138 -7.16 -2.18 -6.96
C THR A 138 -7.07 -1.55 -5.58
N LEU A 139 -6.25 -2.14 -4.70
CA LEU A 139 -5.72 -1.48 -3.52
C LEU A 139 -4.41 -0.80 -3.94
N GLU A 140 -4.48 0.52 -4.05
CA GLU A 140 -3.39 1.37 -4.52
C GLU A 140 -2.52 1.80 -3.34
N ILE A 141 -1.20 1.66 -3.49
CA ILE A 141 -0.20 2.08 -2.49
C ILE A 141 0.85 2.92 -3.21
N VAL A 142 0.90 4.21 -2.87
CA VAL A 142 1.73 5.17 -3.60
C VAL A 142 2.76 5.80 -2.68
N PRO A 143 3.89 5.11 -2.43
CA PRO A 143 4.97 5.64 -1.60
C PRO A 143 5.87 6.59 -2.39
N THR A 144 6.25 7.70 -1.75
CA THR A 144 7.38 8.54 -2.16
C THR A 144 8.50 8.37 -1.14
N VAL A 145 9.63 7.85 -1.58
CA VAL A 145 10.78 7.49 -0.74
C VAL A 145 12.00 8.32 -1.12
N TYR A 146 12.59 8.99 -0.14
CA TYR A 146 13.86 9.71 -0.29
C TYR A 146 15.05 8.82 0.07
N THR A 147 16.08 8.81 -0.76
CA THR A 147 17.25 7.89 -0.64
C THR A 147 18.06 8.06 0.65
N SER A 148 17.94 9.20 1.31
CA SER A 148 18.58 9.51 2.60
C SER A 148 17.78 9.05 3.83
N ASN A 149 16.50 8.69 3.64
CA ASN A 149 15.58 8.32 4.71
C ASN A 149 15.47 6.80 4.87
N SER A 150 14.94 6.35 6.01
CA SER A 150 14.59 4.94 6.21
C SER A 150 13.45 4.53 5.29
N SER A 151 13.62 3.48 4.51
CA SER A 151 12.57 2.96 3.62
C SER A 151 11.34 2.48 4.40
N PRO A 152 10.12 2.75 3.92
CA PRO A 152 8.90 2.19 4.51
C PRO A 152 8.85 0.68 4.33
N CYS A 153 8.10 0.00 5.21
CA CYS A 153 7.68 -1.37 5.01
C CYS A 153 6.38 -1.41 4.21
N LEU A 154 6.44 -2.01 3.03
CA LEU A 154 5.30 -2.17 2.12
C LEU A 154 4.65 -3.55 2.20
N ALA A 155 4.97 -4.34 3.23
CA ALA A 155 4.45 -5.70 3.37
C ALA A 155 2.97 -5.68 3.83
N PRO A 156 2.02 -6.22 3.05
CA PRO A 156 0.64 -6.33 3.50
C PRO A 156 0.48 -7.36 4.62
N SER A 157 -0.39 -7.08 5.59
CA SER A 157 -0.76 -8.03 6.64
C SER A 157 -1.61 -9.17 6.07
N LEU A 158 -1.73 -10.30 6.80
CA LEU A 158 -2.62 -11.40 6.42
C LEU A 158 -4.07 -10.93 6.24
N LYS A 159 -4.54 -10.00 7.08
CA LYS A 159 -5.90 -9.47 6.96
C LYS A 159 -6.10 -8.65 5.68
N VAL A 160 -5.08 -7.92 5.21
CA VAL A 160 -5.13 -7.24 3.91
C VAL A 160 -5.13 -8.27 2.77
N ILE A 161 -4.26 -9.27 2.86
CA ILE A 161 -4.17 -10.36 1.87
C ILE A 161 -5.50 -11.12 1.76
N ASP A 162 -6.12 -11.45 2.89
CA ASP A 162 -7.39 -12.18 2.94
C ASP A 162 -8.52 -11.36 2.30
N PHE A 163 -8.60 -10.06 2.59
CA PHE A 163 -9.56 -9.17 1.93
C PHE A 163 -9.34 -9.11 0.42
N CYS A 164 -8.10 -8.88 -0.01
CA CYS A 164 -7.77 -8.78 -1.43
C CYS A 164 -8.06 -10.09 -2.17
N HIS A 165 -7.70 -11.23 -1.58
CA HIS A 165 -8.00 -12.54 -2.14
C HIS A 165 -9.51 -12.80 -2.24
N ALA A 166 -10.27 -12.50 -1.18
CA ALA A 166 -11.71 -12.74 -1.11
C ALA A 166 -12.52 -11.91 -2.12
N THR A 167 -12.01 -10.74 -2.50
CA THR A 167 -12.65 -9.80 -3.44
C THR A 167 -12.04 -9.83 -4.83
N ARG A 168 -10.98 -10.64 -5.04
CA ARG A 168 -10.15 -10.61 -6.25
C ARG A 168 -9.59 -9.21 -6.56
N THR A 169 -9.20 -8.48 -5.52
CA THR A 169 -8.56 -7.17 -5.60
C THR A 169 -7.07 -7.32 -5.84
N GLU A 170 -6.56 -6.59 -6.82
CA GLU A 170 -5.13 -6.47 -7.08
C GLU A 170 -4.49 -5.48 -6.09
N ILE A 171 -3.22 -5.68 -5.77
CA ILE A 171 -2.43 -4.74 -5.00
C ILE A 171 -1.47 -4.07 -5.99
N ASP A 172 -1.59 -2.77 -6.16
CA ASP A 172 -0.70 -1.98 -7.02
C ASP A 172 0.18 -1.06 -6.17
N ILE A 173 1.47 -1.03 -6.48
CA ILE A 173 2.46 -0.24 -5.75
C ILE A 173 3.17 0.68 -6.74
N ASP A 174 2.76 1.95 -6.75
CA ASP A 174 3.36 3.00 -7.58
C ASP A 174 4.45 3.74 -6.79
N LEU A 175 5.67 3.20 -6.82
CA LEU A 175 6.80 3.69 -6.02
C LEU A 175 7.55 4.83 -6.73
N TYR A 176 7.58 5.97 -6.07
CA TYR A 176 8.41 7.12 -6.45
C TYR A 176 9.67 7.18 -5.57
N VAL A 177 10.84 7.21 -6.20
CA VAL A 177 12.13 7.35 -5.51
C VAL A 177 12.72 8.70 -5.87
N MET A 178 13.05 9.48 -4.84
CA MET A 178 13.56 10.85 -4.97
C MET A 178 14.93 10.96 -4.30
N ASP A 179 15.81 11.75 -4.89
CA ASP A 179 17.02 12.21 -4.21
C ASP A 179 16.70 13.42 -3.32
N GLN A 180 17.52 13.69 -2.31
CA GLN A 180 17.44 14.98 -1.61
C GLN A 180 17.96 16.10 -2.53
N GLU A 181 17.21 17.19 -2.63
CA GLU A 181 17.70 18.45 -3.21
C GLU A 181 18.75 19.13 -2.31
#